data_AF-A0A176FHR1-F1
#
_entry.id   AF-A0A176FHR1-F1
#
_cell.length_a   1.000
_cell.length_b   1.000
_cell.length_c   1.000
_cell.angle_alpha   90.00
_cell.angle_beta   90.00
_cell.angle_gamma   90.00
#
_symmetry.space_group_name_H-M   'P 1'
#
loop_
_entity.id
_entity.type
_entity.pdbx_description
1 polymer ?
#
loop_
_entity_poly.entity_id
_entity_poly.type
_entity_poly.pdbx_seq_one_letter_code
_entity_poly.pdbx_strand_id
1 'polypeptide(L)'
;MTEILDLAKEHDTLIALSAVVALFALFMIELYPPEVPAAGVAAIYVILGYVRPDELLSVFSNPAPLTIAAMFVLSGALVRTGVLEAVSNVVISQAKADSRLALALILGVTLLASGFVNNTPVVLVLIPVVIRLAAELKIAPTRLLIPLSYVAILGGTCTLIGTSTNLLVDGVAQRQGLERFTIFEITPIGVMVAVAGGSALAVLGPLLLPNREASEPNQMLGETTFLSEAMLADETHAGKALSETAMFGRAGLKVISIVRKGKAVASPLAEQMLEQGDRIIFHGRTSELLTLHDDPGLRVGLRRGEPTTDELSRVEVVVSPLRSSQGRTLRNMSLGRRFGVRVLGAHRHGHNAGPSLGAVRLRPADKLLLEGPANALEKLEDEAQLVSVSHPTGRAFRRGRAPVVLGALAAVVILAGFGLFDIATLSMLAVAGILILRCIDTDEAWGAVDG
;
A
#
# COMPACT_ATOMS: atom_id res chain seq x y z
N MET A 1 -1.35 -45.21 25.21
CA MET A 1 -1.72 -44.68 23.87
C MET A 1 -3.07 -45.22 23.44
N THR A 2 -3.28 -46.54 23.45
CA THR A 2 -4.58 -47.20 23.20
C THR A 2 -5.72 -46.70 24.10
N GLU A 3 -5.55 -46.61 25.42
CA GLU A 3 -6.60 -46.09 26.32
C GLU A 3 -6.99 -44.62 26.05
N ILE A 4 -6.05 -43.78 25.63
CA ILE A 4 -6.31 -42.37 25.28
C ILE A 4 -7.10 -42.28 23.98
N LEU A 5 -6.76 -43.12 23.00
CA LEU A 5 -7.47 -43.22 21.73
C LEU A 5 -8.89 -43.79 21.91
N ASP A 6 -9.08 -44.73 22.84
CA ASP A 6 -10.41 -45.29 23.12
C ASP A 6 -11.30 -44.30 23.87
N LEU A 7 -10.76 -43.55 24.85
CA LEU A 7 -11.48 -42.46 25.52
C LEU A 7 -11.84 -41.31 24.55
N ALA A 8 -10.93 -41.00 23.62
CA ALA A 8 -11.14 -40.00 22.58
C ALA A 8 -12.24 -40.42 21.60
N LYS A 9 -12.38 -41.71 21.29
CA LYS A 9 -13.49 -42.22 20.48
C LYS A 9 -14.82 -42.18 21.20
N GLU A 10 -14.84 -42.32 22.52
CA GLU A 10 -16.09 -42.26 23.31
C GLU A 10 -16.66 -40.83 23.43
N HIS A 11 -15.81 -39.80 23.26
CA HIS A 11 -16.16 -38.38 23.38
C HIS A 11 -15.86 -37.57 22.10
N ASP A 12 -15.77 -38.25 20.97
CA ASP A 12 -15.44 -37.72 19.65
C ASP A 12 -16.25 -36.48 19.25
N THR A 13 -17.56 -36.46 19.52
CA THR A 13 -18.43 -35.29 19.23
C THR A 13 -18.06 -34.06 20.07
N LEU A 14 -17.79 -34.24 21.38
CA LEU A 14 -17.43 -33.15 22.29
C LEU A 14 -16.03 -32.61 21.97
N ILE A 15 -15.10 -33.50 21.64
CA ILE A 15 -13.75 -33.13 21.23
C ILE A 15 -13.81 -32.32 19.94
N ALA A 16 -14.60 -32.75 18.95
CA ALA A 16 -14.77 -32.01 17.72
C ALA A 16 -15.37 -30.62 17.92
N LEU A 17 -16.43 -30.51 18.72
CA LEU A 17 -17.05 -29.22 19.04
C LEU A 17 -16.10 -28.30 19.81
N SER A 18 -15.36 -28.85 20.78
CA SER A 18 -14.37 -28.09 21.56
C SER A 18 -13.23 -27.57 20.68
N ALA A 19 -12.78 -28.35 19.70
CA ALA A 19 -11.74 -27.94 18.76
C ALA A 19 -12.22 -26.81 17.84
N VAL A 20 -13.47 -26.85 17.37
CA VAL A 20 -14.08 -25.76 16.60
C VAL A 20 -14.15 -24.48 17.43
N VAL A 21 -14.67 -24.57 18.66
CA VAL A 21 -14.76 -23.41 19.57
C VAL A 21 -13.37 -22.85 19.89
N ALA A 22 -12.40 -23.72 20.16
CA ALA A 22 -11.01 -23.33 20.41
C ALA A 22 -10.39 -22.65 19.18
N LEU A 23 -10.63 -23.16 17.98
CA LEU A 23 -10.13 -22.57 16.73
C LEU A 23 -10.72 -21.17 16.51
N PHE A 24 -12.03 -21.00 16.70
CA PHE A 24 -12.67 -19.69 16.64
C PHE A 24 -12.10 -18.72 17.69
N ALA A 25 -11.89 -19.18 18.93
CA ALA A 25 -11.27 -18.37 19.97
C ALA A 25 -9.84 -17.98 19.58
N LEU A 26 -9.02 -18.91 19.07
CA LEU A 26 -7.66 -18.64 18.60
C LEU A 26 -7.64 -17.62 17.46
N PHE A 27 -8.57 -17.70 16.52
CA PHE A 27 -8.73 -16.70 15.46
C PHE A 27 -9.11 -15.33 16.02
N MET A 28 -9.98 -15.26 17.03
CA MET A 28 -10.39 -13.99 17.65
C MET A 28 -9.28 -13.34 18.51
N ILE A 29 -8.41 -14.14 19.13
CA ILE A 29 -7.32 -13.62 19.97
C ILE A 29 -6.15 -13.13 19.08
N GLU A 30 -6.02 -13.63 17.85
CA GLU A 30 -5.00 -13.21 16.87
C GLU A 30 -3.55 -13.31 17.39
N LEU A 31 -3.26 -14.25 18.30
CA LEU A 31 -1.88 -14.47 18.83
C LEU A 31 -0.90 -14.91 17.73
N TYR A 32 -1.40 -15.66 16.75
CA TYR A 32 -0.66 -16.18 15.61
C TYR A 32 -1.49 -15.98 14.34
N PRO A 33 -0.85 -15.92 13.16
CA PRO A 33 -1.55 -15.92 11.87
C PRO A 33 -2.52 -17.11 11.77
N PRO A 34 -3.73 -16.97 11.19
CA PRO A 34 -4.79 -17.98 11.20
C PRO A 34 -4.38 -19.36 10.68
N GLU A 35 -3.42 -19.44 9.76
CA GLU A 35 -2.86 -20.66 9.23
C GLU A 35 -2.16 -21.52 10.29
N VAL A 36 -1.57 -20.91 11.32
CA VAL A 36 -0.85 -21.61 12.40
C VAL A 36 -1.79 -22.39 13.32
N PRO A 37 -2.81 -21.79 13.97
CA PRO A 37 -3.76 -22.53 14.79
C PRO A 37 -4.59 -23.52 13.95
N ALA A 38 -4.90 -23.21 12.69
CA ALA A 38 -5.58 -24.15 11.80
C ALA A 38 -4.72 -25.41 11.54
N ALA A 39 -3.44 -25.25 11.23
CA ALA A 39 -2.51 -26.36 11.07
C ALA A 39 -2.32 -27.15 12.37
N GLY A 40 -2.26 -26.45 13.52
CA GLY A 40 -2.17 -27.08 14.84
C GLY A 40 -3.37 -27.98 15.14
N VAL A 41 -4.60 -27.49 14.93
CA VAL A 41 -5.83 -28.29 15.12
C VAL A 41 -5.87 -29.47 14.15
N ALA A 42 -5.49 -29.27 12.89
CA ALA A 42 -5.41 -30.36 11.91
C ALA A 42 -4.39 -31.44 12.34
N ALA A 43 -3.23 -31.05 12.84
CA ALA A 43 -2.22 -31.98 13.35
C ALA A 43 -2.74 -32.79 14.55
N ILE A 44 -3.45 -32.15 15.48
CA ILE A 44 -4.08 -32.82 16.62
C ILE A 44 -5.08 -33.89 16.15
N TYR A 45 -5.90 -33.59 15.14
CA TYR A 45 -6.87 -34.54 14.58
C TYR A 45 -6.21 -35.77 13.97
N VAL A 46 -5.08 -35.59 13.29
CA VAL A 46 -4.30 -36.71 12.73
C VAL A 46 -3.66 -37.54 13.83
N ILE A 47 -3.08 -36.90 14.85
CA ILE A 47 -2.45 -37.59 15.99
C ILE A 47 -3.47 -38.40 16.79
N LEU A 48 -4.67 -37.86 17.00
CA LEU A 48 -5.77 -38.53 17.68
C LEU A 48 -6.46 -39.60 16.81
N GLY A 49 -6.08 -39.72 15.54
CA GLY A 49 -6.62 -40.73 14.62
C GLY A 49 -8.04 -40.44 14.14
N TYR A 50 -8.54 -39.22 14.27
CA TYR A 50 -9.84 -38.80 13.75
C TYR A 50 -9.83 -38.62 12.23
N VAL A 51 -8.68 -38.22 11.68
CA VAL A 51 -8.48 -38.02 10.25
C VAL A 51 -7.29 -38.83 9.81
N ARG A 52 -7.47 -39.65 8.78
CA ARG A 52 -6.36 -40.42 8.23
C ARG A 52 -5.42 -39.53 7.41
N PRO A 53 -4.11 -39.85 7.32
CA PRO A 53 -3.18 -39.06 6.52
C PRO A 53 -3.57 -38.92 5.05
N ASP A 54 -4.17 -39.94 4.43
CA ASP A 54 -4.64 -39.89 3.05
C ASP A 54 -5.87 -38.99 2.87
N GLU A 55 -6.77 -38.97 3.85
CA GLU A 55 -7.90 -38.03 3.87
C GLU A 55 -7.41 -36.59 4.01
N LEU A 56 -6.40 -36.34 4.86
CA LEU A 56 -5.76 -35.04 4.95
C LEU A 56 -5.16 -34.59 3.60
N LEU A 57 -4.40 -35.46 2.93
CA LEU A 57 -3.80 -35.15 1.63
C LEU A 57 -4.85 -34.93 0.53
N SER A 58 -5.99 -35.62 0.62
CA SER A 58 -7.11 -35.42 -0.31
C SER A 58 -7.67 -33.99 -0.25
N VAL A 59 -7.52 -33.29 0.88
CA VAL A 59 -7.99 -31.90 1.02
C VAL A 59 -7.29 -30.95 0.07
N PHE A 60 -6.00 -31.19 -0.21
CA PHE A 60 -5.19 -30.40 -1.15
C PHE A 60 -5.54 -30.67 -2.62
N SER A 61 -6.32 -31.72 -2.91
CA SER A 61 -6.83 -31.99 -4.26
C SER A 61 -8.04 -31.12 -4.60
N ASN A 62 -8.53 -30.29 -3.67
CA ASN A 62 -9.60 -29.35 -3.97
C ASN A 62 -9.12 -28.28 -4.96
N PRO A 63 -9.88 -27.99 -6.03
CA PRO A 63 -9.48 -27.00 -7.03
C PRO A 63 -9.56 -25.54 -6.53
N ALA A 64 -10.32 -25.25 -5.47
CA ALA A 64 -10.58 -23.90 -5.01
C ALA A 64 -9.32 -23.16 -4.51
N PRO A 65 -8.47 -23.71 -3.61
CA PRO A 65 -7.22 -23.06 -3.22
C PRO A 65 -6.31 -22.70 -4.41
N LEU A 66 -6.21 -23.62 -5.38
CA LEU A 66 -5.41 -23.41 -6.58
C LEU A 66 -5.98 -22.32 -7.48
N THR A 67 -7.30 -22.29 -7.63
CA THR A 67 -8.02 -21.22 -8.36
C THR A 67 -7.80 -19.87 -7.69
N ILE A 68 -7.89 -19.81 -6.35
CA ILE A 68 -7.67 -18.59 -5.56
C ILE A 68 -6.24 -18.07 -5.79
N ALA A 69 -5.23 -18.94 -5.70
CA ALA A 69 -3.84 -18.57 -5.97
C ALA A 69 -3.66 -18.05 -7.41
N ALA A 70 -4.26 -18.71 -8.41
CA ALA A 70 -4.21 -18.27 -9.80
C ALA A 70 -4.89 -16.90 -10.01
N MET A 71 -6.01 -16.65 -9.33
CA MET A 71 -6.69 -15.35 -9.36
C MET A 71 -5.87 -14.24 -8.70
N PHE A 72 -5.12 -14.54 -7.63
CA PHE A 72 -4.17 -13.58 -7.04
C PHE A 72 -3.06 -13.22 -8.03
N VAL A 73 -2.49 -14.20 -8.73
CA VAL A 73 -1.46 -13.95 -9.78
C VAL A 73 -2.01 -13.09 -10.92
N LEU A 74 -3.22 -13.40 -11.42
CA LEU A 74 -3.89 -12.60 -12.46
C LEU A 74 -4.18 -11.16 -11.98
N SER A 75 -4.60 -11.01 -10.72
CA SER A 75 -4.81 -9.70 -10.10
C SER A 75 -3.50 -8.91 -10.01
N GLY A 76 -2.41 -9.56 -9.59
CA GLY A 76 -1.06 -8.99 -9.57
C GLY A 76 -0.61 -8.54 -10.96
N ALA A 77 -0.92 -9.31 -12.01
CA ALA A 77 -0.60 -8.96 -13.39
C ALA A 77 -1.38 -7.72 -13.88
N LEU A 78 -2.63 -7.53 -13.45
CA LEU A 78 -3.40 -6.31 -13.75
C LEU A 78 -2.79 -5.06 -13.10
N VAL A 79 -2.34 -5.19 -11.84
CA VAL A 79 -1.60 -4.12 -11.14
C VAL A 79 -0.30 -3.83 -11.89
N ARG A 80 0.47 -4.87 -12.26
CA ARG A 80 1.77 -4.75 -12.91
C ARG A 80 1.70 -4.11 -14.31
N THR A 81 0.63 -4.38 -15.03
CA THR A 81 0.38 -3.80 -16.36
C THR A 81 -0.17 -2.37 -16.29
N GLY A 82 -0.52 -1.87 -15.09
CA GLY A 82 -1.06 -0.53 -14.90
C GLY A 82 -2.50 -0.38 -15.40
N VAL A 83 -3.23 -1.48 -15.60
CA VAL A 83 -4.64 -1.44 -16.03
C VAL A 83 -5.48 -0.69 -15.00
N LEU A 84 -5.31 -1.03 -13.72
CA LEU A 84 -6.03 -0.38 -12.63
C LEU A 84 -5.66 1.11 -12.51
N GLU A 85 -4.41 1.49 -12.79
CA GLU A 85 -3.95 2.89 -12.85
C GLU A 85 -4.55 3.66 -14.04
N ALA A 86 -4.66 3.02 -15.21
CA ALA A 86 -5.26 3.62 -16.39
C ALA A 86 -6.76 3.92 -16.16
N VAL A 87 -7.49 2.97 -15.59
CA VAL A 87 -8.90 3.14 -15.20
C VAL A 87 -9.03 4.29 -14.20
N SER A 88 -8.17 4.31 -13.18
CA SER A 88 -8.09 5.37 -12.18
C SER A 88 -7.91 6.77 -12.79
N ASN A 89 -6.98 6.91 -13.76
CA ASN A 89 -6.72 8.17 -14.44
C ASN A 89 -7.90 8.65 -15.29
N VAL A 90 -8.63 7.73 -15.94
CA VAL A 90 -9.88 8.05 -16.64
C VAL A 90 -10.90 8.63 -15.66
N VAL A 91 -11.08 8.00 -14.50
CA VAL A 91 -12.02 8.51 -13.49
C VAL A 91 -11.61 9.89 -12.99
N ILE A 92 -10.34 10.12 -12.67
CA ILE A 92 -9.82 11.43 -12.23
C ILE A 92 -10.07 12.50 -13.29
N SER A 93 -9.89 12.17 -14.57
CA SER A 93 -10.09 13.13 -15.67
C SER A 93 -11.54 13.59 -15.79
N GLN A 94 -12.50 12.69 -15.55
CA GLN A 94 -13.93 12.99 -15.58
C GLN A 94 -14.41 13.66 -14.28
N ALA A 95 -13.70 13.44 -13.18
CA ALA A 95 -14.02 14.01 -11.88
C ALA A 95 -13.89 15.55 -11.79
N LYS A 96 -13.16 16.17 -12.72
CA LYS A 96 -12.99 17.64 -12.77
C LYS A 96 -14.27 18.39 -13.17
N ALA A 97 -15.28 17.71 -13.71
CA ALA A 97 -16.53 18.34 -14.15
C ALA A 97 -17.67 18.21 -13.12
N ASP A 98 -17.79 17.06 -12.44
CA ASP A 98 -18.83 16.82 -11.42
C ASP A 98 -18.35 15.84 -10.34
N SER A 99 -18.27 16.36 -9.12
CA SER A 99 -17.88 15.66 -7.90
C SER A 99 -18.73 14.44 -7.55
N ARG A 100 -20.04 14.48 -7.83
CA ARG A 100 -20.97 13.38 -7.54
C ARG A 100 -20.83 12.28 -8.59
N LEU A 101 -20.66 12.67 -9.85
CA LEU A 101 -20.40 11.74 -10.95
C LEU A 101 -19.05 11.03 -10.77
N ALA A 102 -18.02 11.74 -10.32
CA ALA A 102 -16.71 11.15 -9.98
C ALA A 102 -16.83 10.01 -8.95
N LEU A 103 -17.57 10.27 -7.88
CA LEU A 103 -17.79 9.30 -6.81
C LEU A 103 -18.60 8.11 -7.30
N ALA A 104 -19.70 8.36 -8.03
CA ALA A 104 -20.52 7.29 -8.61
C ALA A 104 -19.71 6.42 -9.57
N LEU A 105 -18.83 7.04 -10.38
CA LEU A 105 -17.98 6.34 -11.33
C LEU A 105 -16.91 5.49 -10.61
N ILE A 106 -16.23 6.03 -9.58
CA ILE A 106 -15.30 5.24 -8.76
C ILE A 106 -16.00 4.06 -8.12
N LEU A 107 -17.15 4.26 -7.48
CA LEU A 107 -17.86 3.18 -6.81
C LEU A 107 -18.38 2.15 -7.82
N GLY A 108 -18.90 2.58 -8.98
CA GLY A 108 -19.34 1.68 -10.03
C GLY A 108 -18.19 0.87 -10.63
N VAL A 109 -17.06 1.51 -10.92
CA VAL A 109 -15.84 0.82 -11.37
C VAL A 109 -15.34 -0.15 -10.31
N THR A 110 -15.36 0.25 -9.03
CA THR A 110 -14.94 -0.63 -7.92
C THR A 110 -15.83 -1.85 -7.84
N LEU A 111 -17.16 -1.67 -7.87
CA LEU A 111 -18.14 -2.76 -7.83
C LEU A 111 -17.91 -3.75 -8.97
N LEU A 112 -17.73 -3.25 -10.19
CA LEU A 112 -17.48 -4.08 -11.36
C LEU A 112 -16.13 -4.77 -11.30
N ALA A 113 -15.06 -4.05 -10.96
CA ALA A 113 -13.71 -4.60 -10.88
C ALA A 113 -13.61 -5.69 -9.80
N SER A 114 -14.16 -5.45 -8.61
CA SER A 114 -14.19 -6.45 -7.53
C SER A 114 -15.03 -7.67 -7.87
N GLY A 115 -16.00 -7.55 -8.79
CA GLY A 115 -16.73 -8.70 -9.31
C GLY A 115 -15.87 -9.67 -10.12
N PHE A 116 -14.66 -9.30 -10.56
CA PHE A 116 -13.80 -10.17 -11.37
C PHE A 116 -12.36 -10.26 -10.86
N VAL A 117 -11.99 -9.44 -9.88
CA VAL A 117 -10.66 -9.30 -9.31
C VAL A 117 -10.80 -9.31 -7.79
N ASN A 118 -9.84 -9.91 -7.09
CA ASN A 118 -9.85 -9.92 -5.62
C ASN A 118 -9.92 -8.49 -5.06
N ASN A 119 -10.64 -8.31 -3.96
CA ASN A 119 -10.93 -6.99 -3.39
C ASN A 119 -9.66 -6.19 -3.03
N THR A 120 -8.63 -6.85 -2.48
CA THR A 120 -7.45 -6.17 -1.92
C THR A 120 -6.66 -5.38 -2.97
N PRO A 121 -6.24 -5.94 -4.12
CA PRO A 121 -5.56 -5.17 -5.17
C PRO A 121 -6.39 -4.02 -5.74
N VAL A 122 -7.71 -4.22 -5.89
CA VAL A 122 -8.62 -3.18 -6.39
C VAL A 122 -8.64 -1.98 -5.45
N VAL A 123 -8.83 -2.23 -4.14
CA VAL A 123 -8.84 -1.16 -3.13
C VAL A 123 -7.47 -0.47 -3.06
N LEU A 124 -6.36 -1.22 -3.06
CA LEU A 124 -5.00 -0.66 -3.00
C LEU A 124 -4.71 0.31 -4.13
N VAL A 125 -5.08 -0.02 -5.37
CA VAL A 125 -4.86 0.88 -6.51
C VAL A 125 -5.80 2.09 -6.49
N LEU A 126 -7.01 1.94 -5.94
CA LEU A 126 -7.99 3.01 -5.86
C LEU A 126 -7.80 3.93 -4.65
N ILE A 127 -7.08 3.52 -3.61
CA ILE A 127 -6.78 4.36 -2.43
C ILE A 127 -6.18 5.72 -2.85
N PRO A 128 -5.10 5.78 -3.65
CA PRO A 128 -4.52 7.06 -4.06
C PRO A 128 -5.49 7.98 -4.81
N VAL A 129 -6.35 7.38 -5.64
CA VAL A 129 -7.37 8.08 -6.43
C VAL A 129 -8.42 8.68 -5.52
N VAL A 130 -8.91 7.89 -4.58
CA VAL A 130 -9.94 8.29 -3.63
C VAL A 130 -9.42 9.36 -2.67
N ILE A 131 -8.15 9.27 -2.23
CA ILE A 131 -7.53 10.33 -1.42
C ILE A 131 -7.42 11.64 -2.20
N ARG A 132 -6.98 11.59 -3.48
CA ARG A 132 -6.93 12.78 -4.34
C ARG A 132 -8.31 13.37 -4.57
N LEU A 133 -9.32 12.53 -4.81
CA LEU A 133 -10.70 12.98 -4.95
C LEU A 133 -11.20 13.62 -3.65
N ALA A 134 -10.96 12.99 -2.49
CA ALA A 134 -11.34 13.56 -1.19
C ALA A 134 -10.73 14.95 -0.96
N ALA A 135 -9.46 15.14 -1.35
CA ALA A 135 -8.77 16.42 -1.28
C ALA A 135 -9.39 17.48 -2.20
N GLU A 136 -9.71 17.12 -3.44
CA GLU A 136 -10.39 18.00 -4.40
C GLU A 136 -11.80 18.40 -3.90
N LEU A 137 -12.52 17.45 -3.33
CA LEU A 137 -13.86 17.64 -2.76
C LEU A 137 -13.85 18.32 -1.39
N LYS A 138 -12.67 18.55 -0.80
CA LYS A 138 -12.50 19.11 0.55
C LYS A 138 -13.28 18.33 1.62
N ILE A 139 -13.33 17.00 1.50
CA ILE A 139 -13.96 16.11 2.48
C ILE A 139 -12.93 15.16 3.09
N ALA A 140 -13.22 14.63 4.28
CA ALA A 140 -12.36 13.64 4.92
C ALA A 140 -12.19 12.37 4.04
N PRO A 141 -10.96 11.88 3.79
CA PRO A 141 -10.72 10.65 3.02
C PRO A 141 -11.46 9.44 3.58
N THR A 142 -11.65 9.35 4.90
CA THR A 142 -12.41 8.27 5.55
C THR A 142 -13.85 8.16 5.05
N ARG A 143 -14.46 9.29 4.65
CA ARG A 143 -15.81 9.32 4.09
C ARG A 143 -15.91 8.73 2.69
N LEU A 144 -14.79 8.50 2.01
CA LEU A 144 -14.77 7.85 0.69
C LEU A 144 -14.08 6.48 0.73
N LEU A 145 -13.03 6.31 1.54
CA LEU A 145 -12.28 5.05 1.66
C LEU A 145 -13.10 3.92 2.28
N ILE A 146 -13.93 4.22 3.28
CA ILE A 146 -14.82 3.21 3.90
C ILE A 146 -15.88 2.75 2.86
N PRO A 147 -16.61 3.66 2.19
CA PRO A 147 -17.47 3.29 1.07
C PRO A 147 -16.80 2.47 -0.02
N LEU A 148 -15.60 2.87 -0.44
CA LEU A 148 -14.81 2.14 -1.43
C LEU A 148 -14.61 0.68 -1.01
N SER A 149 -14.18 0.46 0.24
CA SER A 149 -13.96 -0.90 0.77
C SER A 149 -15.24 -1.72 0.82
N TYR A 150 -16.36 -1.14 1.26
CA TYR A 150 -17.64 -1.86 1.29
C TYR A 150 -18.15 -2.17 -0.11
N VAL A 151 -18.03 -1.24 -1.05
CA VAL A 151 -18.44 -1.47 -2.43
C VAL A 151 -17.55 -2.51 -3.12
N ALA A 152 -16.25 -2.57 -2.81
CA ALA A 152 -15.39 -3.67 -3.25
C ALA A 152 -15.90 -5.02 -2.72
N ILE A 153 -16.21 -5.12 -1.42
CA ILE A 153 -16.77 -6.34 -0.84
C ILE A 153 -18.09 -6.73 -1.51
N LEU A 154 -19.02 -5.78 -1.68
CA LEU A 154 -20.31 -6.02 -2.34
C LEU A 154 -20.11 -6.46 -3.80
N GLY A 155 -19.18 -5.85 -4.53
CA GLY A 155 -18.82 -6.25 -5.89
C GLY A 155 -18.30 -7.68 -5.94
N GLY A 156 -17.43 -8.06 -5.00
CA GLY A 156 -16.89 -9.42 -4.87
C GLY A 156 -17.96 -10.48 -4.65
N THR A 157 -19.08 -10.14 -4.01
CA THR A 157 -20.21 -11.06 -3.83
C THR A 157 -21.05 -11.30 -5.08
N CYS A 158 -20.87 -10.50 -6.14
CA CYS A 158 -21.68 -10.60 -7.36
C CYS A 158 -21.28 -11.76 -8.27
N THR A 159 -20.09 -12.33 -8.16
CA THR A 159 -19.66 -13.46 -8.99
C THR A 159 -18.93 -14.52 -8.18
N LEU A 160 -18.87 -15.74 -8.70
CA LEU A 160 -18.11 -16.83 -8.10
C LEU A 160 -16.63 -16.48 -7.91
N ILE A 161 -16.06 -15.65 -8.80
CA ILE A 161 -14.62 -15.32 -8.83
C ILE A 161 -14.30 -14.11 -7.96
N GLY A 162 -15.27 -13.23 -7.70
CA GLY A 162 -15.03 -11.95 -7.03
C GLY A 162 -14.47 -12.08 -5.60
N THR A 163 -14.66 -13.22 -4.93
CA THR A 163 -14.07 -13.48 -3.62
C THR A 163 -13.68 -14.95 -3.43
N SER A 164 -12.57 -15.17 -2.71
CA SER A 164 -12.08 -16.49 -2.33
C SER A 164 -13.09 -17.31 -1.52
N THR A 165 -13.97 -16.65 -0.78
CA THR A 165 -15.04 -17.30 -0.01
C THR A 165 -16.03 -18.03 -0.91
N ASN A 166 -16.38 -17.45 -2.07
CA ASN A 166 -17.33 -18.07 -3.00
C ASN A 166 -16.72 -19.31 -3.64
N LEU A 167 -15.44 -19.22 -4.05
CA LEU A 167 -14.68 -20.37 -4.55
C LEU A 167 -14.55 -21.48 -3.51
N LEU A 168 -14.34 -21.13 -2.24
CA LEU A 168 -14.27 -22.12 -1.17
C LEU A 168 -15.61 -22.86 -0.97
N VAL A 169 -16.72 -22.14 -0.98
CA VAL A 169 -18.07 -22.73 -0.87
C VAL A 169 -18.35 -23.67 -2.05
N ASP A 170 -18.06 -23.24 -3.29
CA ASP A 170 -18.16 -24.08 -4.48
C ASP A 170 -17.29 -25.35 -4.37
N GLY A 171 -16.03 -25.19 -3.95
CA GLY A 171 -15.12 -26.32 -3.74
C GLY A 171 -15.60 -27.30 -2.67
N VAL A 172 -16.29 -26.83 -1.62
CA VAL A 172 -16.90 -27.70 -0.61
C VAL A 172 -18.16 -28.39 -1.16
N ALA A 173 -19.01 -27.67 -1.88
CA ALA A 173 -20.22 -28.21 -2.50
C ALA A 173 -19.89 -29.35 -3.50
N GLN A 174 -18.89 -29.14 -4.37
CA GLN A 174 -18.42 -30.16 -5.31
C GLN A 174 -17.91 -31.42 -4.60
N ARG A 175 -17.21 -31.28 -3.46
CA ARG A 175 -16.77 -32.43 -2.65
C ARG A 175 -17.92 -33.22 -2.05
N GLN A 176 -19.08 -32.61 -1.88
CA GLN A 176 -20.30 -33.28 -1.44
C GLN A 176 -21.12 -33.88 -2.58
N GLY A 177 -20.60 -33.84 -3.83
CA GLY A 177 -21.27 -34.38 -5.01
C GLY A 177 -22.32 -33.46 -5.63
N LEU A 178 -22.37 -32.18 -5.22
CA LEU A 178 -23.21 -31.18 -5.87
C LEU A 178 -22.56 -30.71 -7.19
N GLU A 179 -23.39 -30.21 -8.10
CA GLU A 179 -22.89 -29.58 -9.32
C GLU A 179 -22.08 -28.33 -9.00
N ARG A 180 -21.04 -28.09 -9.80
CA ARG A 180 -20.20 -26.88 -9.71
C ARG A 180 -21.04 -25.63 -9.98
N PHE A 181 -20.79 -24.56 -9.23
CA PHE A 181 -21.44 -23.28 -9.52
C PHE A 181 -20.95 -22.69 -10.82
N THR A 182 -21.87 -22.11 -11.59
CA THR A 182 -21.48 -21.24 -12.72
C THR A 182 -21.05 -19.88 -12.20
N ILE A 183 -20.23 -19.14 -12.97
CA ILE A 183 -19.71 -17.84 -12.55
C ILE A 183 -20.82 -16.88 -12.11
N PHE A 184 -21.92 -16.89 -12.85
CA PHE A 184 -23.00 -15.94 -12.69
C PHE A 184 -24.19 -16.46 -11.88
N GLU A 185 -24.14 -17.68 -11.37
CA GLU A 185 -25.24 -18.30 -10.63
C GLU A 185 -25.67 -17.49 -9.41
N ILE A 186 -24.69 -16.96 -8.68
CA ILE A 186 -24.91 -16.15 -7.48
C ILE A 186 -25.23 -14.68 -7.80
N THR A 187 -25.07 -14.24 -9.06
CA THR A 187 -25.22 -12.83 -9.47
C THR A 187 -26.57 -12.23 -9.09
N PRO A 188 -27.72 -12.91 -9.27
CA PRO A 188 -29.01 -12.31 -8.91
C PRO A 188 -29.05 -11.94 -7.42
N ILE A 189 -28.55 -12.82 -6.55
CA ILE A 189 -28.49 -12.59 -5.11
C ILE A 189 -27.43 -11.52 -4.80
N GLY A 190 -26.25 -11.62 -5.39
CA GLY A 190 -25.17 -10.66 -5.20
C GLY A 190 -25.56 -9.24 -5.62
N VAL A 191 -26.28 -9.07 -6.74
CA VAL A 191 -26.82 -7.78 -7.19
C VAL A 191 -27.86 -7.25 -6.20
N MET A 192 -28.76 -8.09 -5.68
CA MET A 192 -29.70 -7.65 -4.64
C MET A 192 -28.97 -7.17 -3.38
N VAL A 193 -27.95 -7.90 -2.94
CA VAL A 193 -27.11 -7.52 -1.78
C VAL A 193 -26.32 -6.25 -2.06
N ALA A 194 -25.77 -6.09 -3.26
CA ALA A 194 -25.05 -4.90 -3.68
C ALA A 194 -25.97 -3.67 -3.74
N VAL A 195 -27.19 -3.82 -4.25
CA VAL A 195 -28.20 -2.74 -4.26
C VAL A 195 -28.63 -2.39 -2.84
N ALA A 196 -28.92 -3.38 -2.00
CA ALA A 196 -29.32 -3.15 -0.61
C ALA A 196 -28.19 -2.50 0.22
N GLY A 197 -26.97 -3.03 0.14
CA GLY A 197 -25.79 -2.51 0.81
C GLY A 197 -25.37 -1.15 0.28
N GLY A 198 -25.40 -0.93 -1.04
CA GLY A 198 -25.13 0.36 -1.67
C GLY A 198 -26.16 1.43 -1.27
N SER A 199 -27.44 1.04 -1.19
CA SER A 199 -28.52 1.91 -0.74
C SER A 199 -28.39 2.25 0.75
N ALA A 200 -28.08 1.26 1.59
CA ALA A 200 -27.79 1.46 3.00
C ALA A 200 -26.60 2.40 3.20
N LEU A 201 -25.54 2.25 2.40
CA LEU A 201 -24.37 3.13 2.42
C LEU A 201 -24.70 4.55 1.97
N ALA A 202 -25.57 4.72 0.96
CA ALA A 202 -26.02 6.03 0.51
C ALA A 202 -26.89 6.76 1.56
N VAL A 203 -27.73 6.02 2.29
CA VAL A 203 -28.65 6.58 3.30
C VAL A 203 -27.97 6.77 4.65
N LEU A 204 -27.28 5.75 5.16
CA LEU A 204 -26.64 5.76 6.47
C LEU A 204 -25.24 6.35 6.46
N GLY A 205 -24.56 6.34 5.30
CA GLY A 205 -23.20 6.85 5.16
C GLY A 205 -23.04 8.31 5.62
N PRO A 206 -23.90 9.25 5.19
CA PRO A 206 -23.84 10.64 5.66
C PRO A 206 -23.97 10.80 7.17
N LEU A 207 -24.66 9.88 7.85
CA LEU A 207 -24.93 9.91 9.29
C LEU A 207 -23.83 9.21 10.12
N LEU A 208 -23.37 8.04 9.67
CA LEU A 208 -22.49 7.16 10.43
C LEU A 208 -21.01 7.30 10.08
N LEU A 209 -20.67 7.79 8.88
CA LEU A 209 -19.27 7.82 8.45
C LEU A 209 -18.46 8.88 9.23
N PRO A 210 -17.36 8.47 9.88
CA PRO A 210 -16.57 9.36 10.70
C PRO A 210 -15.94 10.45 9.85
N ASN A 211 -16.18 11.71 10.23
CA ASN A 211 -15.52 12.87 9.64
C ASN A 211 -14.20 13.14 10.36
N ARG A 212 -13.21 12.27 10.14
CA ARG A 212 -11.85 12.51 10.62
C ARG A 212 -11.16 13.34 9.56
N GLU A 213 -11.06 14.66 9.77
CA GLU A 213 -10.19 15.51 8.97
C GLU A 213 -8.79 14.91 9.01
N ALA A 214 -8.34 14.33 7.90
CA ALA A 214 -6.99 13.80 7.81
C ALA A 214 -6.03 14.98 7.94
N SER A 215 -5.08 14.90 8.89
CA SER A 215 -4.19 16.02 9.17
C SER A 215 -3.40 16.47 7.95
N GLU A 216 -3.10 15.61 6.96
CA GLU A 216 -2.73 15.98 5.58
C GLU A 216 -3.02 14.81 4.61
N PRO A 217 -3.70 15.01 3.46
CA PRO A 217 -3.94 13.96 2.44
C PRO A 217 -2.68 13.26 1.94
N ASN A 218 -1.54 13.97 1.97
CA ASN A 218 -0.25 13.46 1.49
C ASN A 218 0.33 12.38 2.41
N GLN A 219 0.08 12.47 3.72
CA GLN A 219 0.51 11.44 4.67
C GLN A 219 -0.21 10.11 4.42
N MET A 220 -1.45 10.14 3.91
CA MET A 220 -2.19 8.93 3.54
C MET A 220 -1.74 8.32 2.20
N LEU A 221 -1.18 9.13 1.30
CA LEU A 221 -0.60 8.70 0.03
C LEU A 221 0.82 8.12 0.18
N GLY A 222 1.36 8.09 1.40
CA GLY A 222 2.73 7.64 1.68
C GLY A 222 3.81 8.67 1.36
N GLU A 223 3.47 9.87 0.85
CA GLU A 223 4.46 10.94 0.68
C GLU A 223 4.64 11.67 2.01
N THR A 224 5.74 11.36 2.71
CA THR A 224 6.11 12.05 3.94
C THR A 224 6.55 13.49 3.66
N THR A 225 5.98 14.44 4.40
CA THR A 225 6.42 15.83 4.41
C THR A 225 7.65 15.97 5.31
N PHE A 226 8.78 16.36 4.74
CA PHE A 226 10.04 16.57 5.46
C PHE A 226 10.27 18.05 5.76
N LEU A 227 10.78 18.34 6.96
CA LEU A 227 11.46 19.60 7.24
C LEU A 227 12.81 19.58 6.51
N SER A 228 13.11 20.60 5.73
CA SER A 228 14.37 20.75 5.04
C SER A 228 14.86 22.20 5.05
N GLU A 229 16.10 22.38 4.60
CA GLU A 229 16.71 23.70 4.38
C GLU A 229 17.38 23.72 3.00
N ALA A 230 17.20 24.82 2.27
CA ALA A 230 17.89 25.08 1.02
C ALA A 230 18.69 26.38 1.16
N MET A 231 19.98 26.33 0.85
CA MET A 231 20.83 27.52 0.76
C MET A 231 20.92 27.97 -0.70
N LEU A 232 20.74 29.26 -0.95
CA LEU A 232 21.03 29.84 -2.25
C LEU A 232 22.54 29.84 -2.47
N ALA A 233 23.01 29.00 -3.39
CA ALA A 233 24.43 28.85 -3.69
C ALA A 233 24.92 29.90 -4.69
N ASP A 234 24.07 30.22 -5.67
CA ASP A 234 24.41 31.04 -6.83
C ASP A 234 23.48 32.27 -6.93
N GLU A 235 23.81 33.20 -7.83
CA GLU A 235 23.00 34.41 -8.04
C GLU A 235 21.73 34.19 -8.88
N THR A 236 21.51 32.99 -9.41
CA THR A 236 20.38 32.62 -10.29
C THR A 236 19.00 33.00 -9.74
N HIS A 237 18.87 32.90 -8.42
CA HIS A 237 17.64 33.20 -7.67
C HIS A 237 17.79 34.42 -6.75
N ALA A 238 18.98 35.05 -6.72
CA ALA A 238 19.22 36.25 -5.95
C ALA A 238 18.56 37.47 -6.62
N GLY A 239 18.06 38.41 -5.81
CA GLY A 239 17.37 39.62 -6.27
C GLY A 239 15.90 39.44 -6.65
N LYS A 240 15.38 38.20 -6.65
CA LYS A 240 13.95 37.91 -6.86
C LYS A 240 13.20 37.90 -5.52
N ALA A 241 11.94 38.31 -5.52
CA ALA A 241 11.08 38.10 -4.36
C ALA A 241 10.79 36.60 -4.18
N LEU A 242 10.59 36.15 -2.94
CA LEU A 242 10.21 34.76 -2.66
C LEU A 242 8.94 34.35 -3.43
N SER A 243 7.96 35.27 -3.56
CA SER A 243 6.72 35.05 -4.31
C SER A 243 6.91 34.87 -5.81
N GLU A 244 7.92 35.52 -6.39
CA GLU A 244 8.26 35.43 -7.83
C GLU A 244 9.08 34.18 -8.15
N THR A 245 9.60 33.51 -7.12
CA THR A 245 10.46 32.35 -7.27
C THR A 245 9.60 31.09 -7.34
N ALA A 246 9.20 30.71 -8.57
CA ALA A 246 8.20 29.68 -8.87
C ALA A 246 8.38 28.34 -8.12
N MET A 247 9.61 27.95 -7.81
CA MET A 247 9.93 26.73 -7.06
C MET A 247 9.45 26.74 -5.60
N PHE A 248 9.40 27.90 -4.94
CA PHE A 248 8.94 28.03 -3.55
C PHE A 248 7.43 28.29 -3.43
N GLY A 249 6.76 28.55 -4.55
CA GLY A 249 5.30 28.70 -4.65
C GLY A 249 4.56 27.42 -5.09
N ARG A 250 5.26 26.29 -5.23
CA ARG A 250 4.65 25.03 -5.70
C ARG A 250 3.71 24.42 -4.66
N ALA A 251 2.64 23.79 -5.15
CA ALA A 251 1.71 23.05 -4.33
C ALA A 251 2.42 21.85 -3.67
N GLY A 252 2.53 21.87 -2.34
CA GLY A 252 3.26 20.84 -1.58
C GLY A 252 4.56 21.31 -0.93
N LEU A 253 4.91 22.59 -1.09
CA LEU A 253 6.02 23.23 -0.39
C LEU A 253 5.54 24.43 0.43
N LYS A 254 5.92 24.46 1.70
CA LYS A 254 5.54 25.52 2.64
C LYS A 254 6.79 26.12 3.27
N VAL A 255 7.12 27.34 2.88
CA VAL A 255 8.24 28.09 3.46
C VAL A 255 7.86 28.54 4.87
N ILE A 256 8.74 28.27 5.83
CA ILE A 256 8.56 28.58 7.26
C ILE A 256 9.29 29.88 7.61
N SER A 257 10.54 30.01 7.16
CA SER A 257 11.37 31.18 7.45
C SER A 257 12.56 31.29 6.50
N ILE A 258 13.07 32.51 6.37
CA ILE A 258 14.35 32.80 5.70
C ILE A 258 15.34 33.20 6.78
N VAL A 259 16.55 32.63 6.75
CA VAL A 259 17.63 32.96 7.69
C VAL A 259 18.79 33.58 6.93
N ARG A 260 19.02 34.87 7.18
CA ARG A 260 20.10 35.67 6.58
C ARG A 260 21.16 36.00 7.61
N LYS A 261 22.42 35.68 7.32
CA LYS A 261 23.57 35.94 8.23
C LYS A 261 23.31 35.45 9.67
N GLY A 262 22.58 34.34 9.82
CA GLY A 262 22.24 33.73 11.11
C GLY A 262 21.01 34.30 11.84
N LYS A 263 20.35 35.32 11.31
CA LYS A 263 19.13 35.90 11.88
C LYS A 263 17.92 35.61 10.98
N ALA A 264 16.76 35.39 11.59
CA ALA A 264 15.52 35.23 10.84
C ALA A 264 15.12 36.58 10.21
N VAL A 265 14.73 36.53 8.94
CA VAL A 265 14.19 37.69 8.21
C VAL A 265 12.76 37.94 8.68
N ALA A 266 12.36 39.21 8.72
CA ALA A 266 11.03 39.62 9.17
C ALA A 266 9.93 39.24 8.15
N SER A 267 8.73 38.98 8.65
CA SER A 267 7.53 38.81 7.83
C SER A 267 7.04 40.14 7.25
N PRO A 268 6.31 40.15 6.11
CA PRO A 268 5.88 38.99 5.32
C PRO A 268 7.01 38.41 4.45
N LEU A 269 7.15 37.08 4.46
CA LEU A 269 8.23 36.39 3.74
C LEU A 269 8.08 36.46 2.21
N ALA A 270 6.84 36.55 1.71
CA ALA A 270 6.55 36.55 0.28
C ALA A 270 7.19 37.73 -0.47
N GLU A 271 7.30 38.89 0.20
CA GLU A 271 7.84 40.13 -0.37
C GLU A 271 9.36 40.27 -0.16
N GLN A 272 9.98 39.36 0.60
CA GLN A 272 11.42 39.43 0.86
C GLN A 272 12.21 39.08 -0.40
N MET A 273 13.12 39.98 -0.78
CA MET A 273 14.10 39.72 -1.82
C MET A 273 15.15 38.73 -1.33
N LEU A 274 15.36 37.67 -2.08
CA LEU A 274 16.34 36.63 -1.78
C LEU A 274 17.76 37.14 -2.05
N GLU A 275 18.67 36.91 -1.11
CA GLU A 275 20.10 37.21 -1.25
C GLU A 275 20.93 35.92 -1.32
N GLN A 276 22.09 35.98 -1.98
CA GLN A 276 23.02 34.85 -1.99
C GLN A 276 23.39 34.47 -0.55
N GLY A 277 23.38 33.17 -0.26
CA GLY A 277 23.66 32.62 1.07
C GLY A 277 22.48 32.68 2.05
N ASP A 278 21.32 33.18 1.63
CA ASP A 278 20.08 32.97 2.38
C ASP A 278 19.80 31.48 2.53
N ARG A 279 19.32 31.10 3.72
CA ARG A 279 18.82 29.75 3.98
C ARG A 279 17.32 29.79 4.13
N ILE A 280 16.62 29.08 3.25
CA ILE A 280 15.18 28.95 3.26
C ILE A 280 14.84 27.66 3.98
N ILE A 281 14.08 27.76 5.06
CA ILE A 281 13.59 26.62 5.84
C ILE A 281 12.16 26.36 5.43
N PHE A 282 11.85 25.12 5.05
CA PHE A 282 10.54 24.76 4.52
C PHE A 282 10.13 23.34 4.91
N HIS A 283 8.82 23.10 4.84
CA HIS A 283 8.25 21.76 4.77
C HIS A 283 7.93 21.43 3.32
N GLY A 284 8.36 20.28 2.84
CA GLY A 284 8.06 19.83 1.48
C GLY A 284 7.87 18.33 1.41
N ARG A 285 7.15 17.86 0.38
CA ARG A 285 7.05 16.43 0.07
C ARG A 285 8.38 15.89 -0.47
N THR A 286 8.62 14.58 -0.35
CA THR A 286 9.80 13.93 -0.91
C THR A 286 10.05 14.34 -2.37
N SER A 287 9.03 14.27 -3.23
CA SER A 287 9.09 14.66 -4.65
C SER A 287 9.54 16.12 -4.89
N GLU A 288 9.01 17.08 -4.13
CA GLU A 288 9.40 18.48 -4.22
C GLU A 288 10.80 18.75 -3.67
N LEU A 289 11.19 18.07 -2.58
CA LEU A 289 12.56 18.14 -2.05
C LEU A 289 13.58 17.67 -3.08
N LEU A 290 13.30 16.55 -3.76
CA LEU A 290 14.18 16.02 -4.80
C LEU A 290 14.26 16.98 -5.99
N THR A 291 13.14 17.58 -6.38
CA THR A 291 13.13 18.56 -7.47
C THR A 291 13.93 19.83 -7.12
N LEU A 292 13.85 20.30 -5.88
CA LEU A 292 14.70 21.42 -5.41
C LEU A 292 16.17 21.02 -5.31
N HIS A 293 16.45 19.77 -4.97
CA HIS A 293 17.83 19.27 -4.86
C HIS A 293 18.52 19.19 -6.22
N ASP A 294 17.77 18.89 -7.29
CA ASP A 294 18.30 18.82 -8.65
C ASP A 294 18.51 20.23 -9.27
N ASP A 295 18.11 21.32 -8.59
CA ASP A 295 18.37 22.70 -9.03
C ASP A 295 19.83 23.10 -8.70
N PRO A 296 20.66 23.46 -9.70
CA PRO A 296 22.06 23.78 -9.49
C PRO A 296 22.30 25.05 -8.66
N GLY A 297 21.33 25.97 -8.62
CA GLY A 297 21.41 27.21 -7.85
C GLY A 297 21.12 27.02 -6.36
N LEU A 298 20.71 25.82 -5.94
CA LEU A 298 20.40 25.47 -4.56
C LEU A 298 21.33 24.41 -3.99
N ARG A 299 21.60 24.54 -2.70
CA ARG A 299 22.17 23.47 -1.89
C ARG A 299 21.13 23.03 -0.87
N VAL A 300 20.40 21.97 -1.20
CA VAL A 300 19.37 21.37 -0.34
C VAL A 300 19.98 20.40 0.66
N GLY A 301 19.51 20.47 1.89
CA GLY A 301 19.88 19.57 2.98
C GLY A 301 21.16 19.96 3.70
N LEU A 302 21.58 19.08 4.61
CA LEU A 302 22.80 19.21 5.40
C LEU A 302 23.85 18.23 4.91
N ARG A 303 25.00 18.76 4.50
CA ARG A 303 26.21 17.97 4.28
C ARG A 303 27.39 18.61 5.01
N ARG A 304 28.18 17.80 5.70
CA ARG A 304 29.48 18.20 6.29
C ARG A 304 30.55 17.25 5.75
N GLY A 305 31.36 17.72 4.81
CA GLY A 305 32.39 16.91 4.13
C GLY A 305 32.40 17.18 2.62
N GLU A 306 33.46 16.77 1.94
CA GLU A 306 33.59 16.97 0.50
C GLU A 306 32.53 16.19 -0.29
N PRO A 307 32.11 16.68 -1.47
CA PRO A 307 31.31 15.92 -2.43
C PRO A 307 32.02 14.60 -2.77
N THR A 308 31.26 13.50 -2.82
CA THR A 308 31.73 12.23 -3.38
C THR A 308 31.38 12.21 -4.86
N THR A 309 32.24 11.63 -5.68
CA THR A 309 32.05 11.40 -7.10
C THR A 309 31.28 10.11 -7.43
N ASP A 310 31.03 9.27 -6.42
CA ASP A 310 30.32 8.00 -6.59
C ASP A 310 28.82 8.21 -6.87
N GLU A 311 28.20 7.22 -7.50
CA GLU A 311 26.77 7.18 -7.75
C GLU A 311 25.98 7.26 -6.42
N LEU A 312 25.14 8.29 -6.30
CA LEU A 312 24.43 8.60 -5.06
C LEU A 312 23.05 7.95 -5.09
N SER A 313 22.77 7.14 -4.07
CA SER A 313 21.44 6.60 -3.80
C SER A 313 20.73 7.44 -2.75
N ARG A 314 19.41 7.49 -2.84
CA ARG A 314 18.52 8.25 -1.95
C ARG A 314 17.63 7.28 -1.21
N VAL A 315 17.64 7.32 0.12
CA VAL A 315 16.92 6.37 0.98
C VAL A 315 16.19 7.07 2.11
N GLU A 316 15.01 6.56 2.46
CA GLU A 316 14.30 6.94 3.67
C GLU A 316 14.69 6.00 4.81
N VAL A 317 15.04 6.59 5.95
CA VAL A 317 15.57 5.89 7.13
C VAL A 317 14.75 6.25 8.36
N VAL A 318 14.42 5.26 9.19
CA VAL A 318 13.69 5.46 10.45
C VAL A 318 14.62 5.29 11.66
N VAL A 319 14.78 6.34 12.45
CA VAL A 319 15.63 6.36 13.64
C VAL A 319 15.19 5.30 14.66
N SER A 320 16.08 4.35 14.93
CA SER A 320 15.87 3.28 15.93
C SER A 320 15.82 3.78 17.38
N PRO A 321 15.10 3.10 18.28
CA PRO A 321 15.03 3.43 19.71
C PRO A 321 16.31 3.18 20.54
N LEU A 322 17.40 2.64 19.98
CA LEU A 322 18.60 2.29 20.76
C LEU A 322 19.46 3.51 21.19
N ARG A 323 20.17 3.35 22.32
CA ARG A 323 20.72 4.41 23.21
C ARG A 323 21.70 5.45 22.61
N SER A 324 22.09 5.40 21.34
CA SER A 324 23.24 6.17 20.83
C SER A 324 22.92 7.59 20.33
N SER A 325 21.64 7.93 20.09
CA SER A 325 21.24 9.21 19.45
C SER A 325 20.57 10.23 20.39
N GLN A 326 20.34 9.89 21.67
CA GLN A 326 19.54 10.74 22.56
C GLN A 326 20.15 12.13 22.76
N GLY A 327 19.50 13.14 22.18
CA GLY A 327 19.70 14.56 22.47
C GLY A 327 20.71 15.31 21.60
N ARG A 328 21.43 14.66 20.68
CA ARG A 328 22.32 15.36 19.74
C ARG A 328 21.52 15.94 18.57
N THR A 329 21.91 17.12 18.11
CA THR A 329 21.33 17.73 16.91
C THR A 329 21.92 17.11 15.65
N LEU A 330 21.17 17.08 14.55
CA LEU A 330 21.65 16.62 13.24
C LEU A 330 22.96 17.31 12.84
N ARG A 331 23.11 18.62 13.13
CA ARG A 331 24.35 19.36 12.89
C ARG A 331 25.56 18.76 13.63
N ASN A 332 25.37 18.27 14.85
CA ASN A 332 26.45 17.72 15.68
C ASN A 332 26.72 16.24 15.40
N MET A 333 25.84 15.57 14.65
CA MET A 333 26.11 14.22 14.17
C MET A 333 27.10 14.29 13.03
N SER A 334 28.18 13.51 13.11
CA SER A 334 29.23 13.48 12.09
C SER A 334 28.83 12.63 10.87
N LEU A 335 27.54 12.64 10.48
CA LEU A 335 26.99 11.79 9.41
C LEU A 335 27.70 12.03 8.08
N GLY A 336 27.80 13.29 7.65
CA GLY A 336 28.50 13.63 6.41
C GLY A 336 30.00 13.36 6.45
N ARG A 337 30.67 13.55 7.60
CA ARG A 337 32.13 13.38 7.69
C ARG A 337 32.54 11.92 7.83
N ARG A 338 31.74 11.12 8.52
CA ARG A 338 32.02 9.70 8.81
C ARG A 338 31.52 8.78 7.71
N PHE A 339 30.36 9.07 7.13
CA PHE A 339 29.70 8.22 6.15
C PHE A 339 29.53 8.89 4.78
N GLY A 340 29.96 10.16 4.60
CA GLY A 340 29.79 10.84 3.31
C GLY A 340 28.34 11.17 2.94
N VAL A 341 27.38 10.97 3.86
CA VAL A 341 25.95 11.14 3.58
C VAL A 341 25.48 12.60 3.76
N ARG A 342 24.53 13.01 2.92
CA ARG A 342 23.78 14.25 3.03
C ARG A 342 22.41 13.95 3.61
N VAL A 343 21.99 14.71 4.61
CA VAL A 343 20.63 14.65 5.15
C VAL A 343 19.77 15.64 4.37
N LEU A 344 18.87 15.15 3.53
CA LEU A 344 17.99 15.98 2.71
C LEU A 344 16.80 16.51 3.51
N GLY A 345 16.30 15.75 4.49
CA GLY A 345 15.16 16.17 5.29
C GLY A 345 14.94 15.32 6.54
N ALA A 346 14.17 15.87 7.47
CA ALA A 346 13.75 15.17 8.69
C ALA A 346 12.25 15.30 8.93
N HIS A 347 11.60 14.20 9.27
CA HIS A 347 10.16 14.12 9.54
C HIS A 347 9.92 13.55 10.94
N ARG A 348 8.96 14.13 11.65
CA ARG A 348 8.47 13.65 12.93
C ARG A 348 6.95 13.54 12.88
N HIS A 349 6.43 12.41 13.32
CA HIS A 349 4.99 12.17 13.32
C HIS A 349 4.26 13.14 14.27
N GLY A 350 3.27 13.86 13.73
CA GLY A 350 2.39 14.77 14.48
C GLY A 350 3.04 16.02 15.10
N HIS A 351 4.34 16.24 14.91
CA HIS A 351 5.07 17.35 15.55
C HIS A 351 6.12 17.92 14.60
N ASN A 352 6.48 19.20 14.80
CA ASN A 352 7.61 19.77 14.08
C ASN A 352 8.93 19.14 14.56
N ALA A 353 9.78 18.70 13.62
CA ALA A 353 11.04 18.04 13.94
C ALA A 353 12.04 19.00 14.63
N GLY A 354 11.98 20.29 14.29
CA GLY A 354 12.78 21.36 14.88
C GLY A 354 12.58 22.69 14.16
N PRO A 355 13.27 23.77 14.59
CA PRO A 355 13.19 25.09 13.95
C PRO A 355 13.97 25.18 12.63
N SER A 356 14.96 24.31 12.43
CA SER A 356 15.70 24.14 11.17
C SER A 356 16.21 22.71 11.09
N LEU A 357 16.57 22.23 9.89
CA LEU A 357 17.07 20.86 9.72
C LEU A 357 18.29 20.62 10.61
N GLY A 358 19.22 21.57 10.69
CA GLY A 358 20.42 21.45 11.54
C GLY A 358 20.15 21.36 13.05
N ALA A 359 19.02 21.92 13.51
CA ALA A 359 18.66 21.98 14.91
C ALA A 359 17.78 20.80 15.38
N VAL A 360 17.35 19.93 14.45
CA VAL A 360 16.56 18.74 14.78
C VAL A 360 17.35 17.85 15.73
N ARG A 361 16.77 17.57 16.90
CA ARG A 361 17.25 16.53 17.82
C ARG A 361 16.51 15.24 17.50
N LEU A 362 17.24 14.21 17.08
CA LEU A 362 16.63 12.94 16.70
C LEU A 362 15.95 12.27 17.89
N ARG A 363 14.76 11.73 17.62
CA ARG A 363 13.98 10.88 18.52
C ARG A 363 13.73 9.54 17.84
N PRO A 364 13.48 8.48 18.62
CA PRO A 364 12.98 7.23 18.08
C PRO A 364 11.79 7.47 17.17
N ALA A 365 11.74 6.76 16.05
CA ALA A 365 10.72 6.85 15.00
C ALA A 365 10.70 8.16 14.16
N ASP A 366 11.66 9.08 14.35
CA ASP A 366 11.87 10.14 13.37
C ASP A 366 12.30 9.51 12.03
N LYS A 367 11.83 10.06 10.91
CA LYS A 367 12.28 9.64 9.56
C LYS A 367 13.28 10.64 9.01
N LEU A 368 14.33 10.16 8.35
CA LEU A 368 15.33 10.95 7.67
C LEU A 368 15.37 10.57 6.19
N LEU A 369 15.40 11.55 5.31
CA LEU A 369 15.71 11.36 3.90
C LEU A 369 17.21 11.59 3.72
N LEU A 370 17.93 10.56 3.30
CA LEU A 370 19.39 10.58 3.16
C LEU A 370 19.79 10.39 1.70
N GLU A 371 20.92 10.97 1.34
CA GLU A 371 21.59 10.76 0.06
C GLU A 371 23.06 10.40 0.31
N GLY A 372 23.55 9.36 -0.34
CA GLY A 372 24.93 8.91 -0.20
C GLY A 372 25.24 7.71 -1.09
N PRO A 373 26.52 7.31 -1.18
CA PRO A 373 26.90 6.12 -1.93
C PRO A 373 26.36 4.86 -1.23
N ALA A 374 25.95 3.86 -2.02
CA ALA A 374 25.26 2.67 -1.52
C ALA A 374 26.02 1.97 -0.37
N ASN A 375 27.34 1.81 -0.54
CA ASN A 375 28.23 1.21 0.45
C ASN A 375 28.27 1.97 1.80
N ALA A 376 28.05 3.28 1.80
CA ALA A 376 28.05 4.08 3.01
C ALA A 376 26.69 4.11 3.69
N LEU A 377 25.62 3.95 2.92
CA LEU A 377 24.26 3.77 3.44
C LEU A 377 24.14 2.40 4.13
N GLU A 378 24.71 1.33 3.56
CA GLU A 378 24.83 0.02 4.20
C GLU A 378 25.64 0.09 5.50
N LYS A 379 26.81 0.74 5.49
CA LYS A 379 27.60 0.95 6.72
C LYS A 379 26.87 1.78 7.77
N LEU A 380 26.02 2.72 7.35
CA LEU A 380 25.20 3.52 8.26
C LEU A 380 24.08 2.68 8.89
N GLU A 381 23.53 1.72 8.16
CA GLU A 381 22.62 0.69 8.67
C GLU A 381 23.29 -0.19 9.73
N ASP A 382 24.48 -0.72 9.42
CA ASP A 382 25.23 -1.61 10.30
C ASP A 382 25.80 -0.91 11.56
N GLU A 383 26.46 0.24 11.39
CA GLU A 383 27.20 0.89 12.48
C GLU A 383 26.36 1.86 13.31
N ALA A 384 25.42 2.58 12.69
CA ALA A 384 24.65 3.60 13.40
C ALA A 384 23.41 3.02 14.07
N GLN A 385 23.08 1.74 13.82
CA GLN A 385 21.86 1.06 14.30
C GLN A 385 20.60 1.89 13.99
N LEU A 386 20.63 2.70 12.93
CA LEU A 386 19.63 3.73 12.66
C LEU A 386 18.51 3.27 11.73
N VAL A 387 18.40 1.99 11.33
CA VAL A 387 17.75 1.70 10.04
C VAL A 387 16.95 0.38 9.98
N SER A 388 15.76 0.49 9.38
CA SER A 388 15.14 -0.48 8.46
C SER A 388 14.97 0.29 7.13
N VAL A 389 15.68 -0.07 6.07
CA VAL A 389 15.58 0.61 4.77
C VAL A 389 14.30 0.15 4.09
N SER A 390 13.30 1.02 3.96
CA SER A 390 12.19 0.78 3.03
C SER A 390 12.63 1.20 1.63
N HIS A 391 12.97 0.23 0.78
CA HIS A 391 13.17 0.50 -0.64
C HIS A 391 11.87 1.06 -1.26
N PRO A 392 11.94 2.06 -2.16
CA PRO A 392 10.78 2.50 -2.92
C PRO A 392 10.24 1.31 -3.74
N THR A 393 9.01 0.89 -3.47
CA THR A 393 8.34 -0.24 -4.14
C THR A 393 7.85 0.08 -5.56
N GLY A 394 8.14 1.27 -6.08
CA GLY A 394 7.73 1.70 -7.42
C GLY A 394 8.57 1.07 -8.52
N ARG A 395 8.12 -0.07 -9.08
CA ARG A 395 8.67 -0.64 -10.32
C ARG A 395 7.88 -0.14 -11.53
N ALA A 396 8.55 0.11 -12.67
CA ALA A 396 7.93 0.63 -13.89
C ALA A 396 6.84 -0.31 -14.46
N PHE A 397 5.66 0.22 -14.79
CA PHE A 397 4.53 -0.57 -15.32
C PHE A 397 4.81 -1.21 -16.68
N ARG A 398 4.26 -2.41 -16.92
CA ARG A 398 4.33 -3.13 -18.20
C ARG A 398 3.11 -2.86 -19.09
N ARG A 399 2.86 -1.58 -19.40
CA ARG A 399 1.62 -1.14 -20.08
C ARG A 399 1.36 -1.84 -21.42
N GLY A 400 2.41 -2.17 -22.19
CA GLY A 400 2.27 -2.90 -23.46
C GLY A 400 1.72 -4.33 -23.33
N ARG A 401 1.68 -4.90 -22.12
CA ARG A 401 1.15 -6.24 -21.83
C ARG A 401 -0.28 -6.22 -21.29
N ALA A 402 -0.86 -5.04 -21.05
CA ALA A 402 -2.24 -4.88 -20.55
C ALA A 402 -3.30 -5.62 -21.40
N PRO A 403 -3.28 -5.55 -22.75
CA PRO A 403 -4.28 -6.26 -23.56
C PRO A 403 -4.22 -7.78 -23.41
N VAL A 404 -3.02 -8.33 -23.18
CA VAL A 404 -2.82 -9.77 -22.98
C VAL A 404 -3.44 -10.21 -21.67
N VAL A 405 -3.20 -9.47 -20.58
CA VAL A 405 -3.75 -9.81 -19.25
C VAL A 405 -5.27 -9.66 -19.24
N LEU A 406 -5.80 -8.59 -19.84
CA LEU A 406 -7.25 -8.39 -19.98
C LEU A 406 -7.88 -9.47 -20.86
N GLY A 407 -7.23 -9.85 -21.96
CA GLY A 407 -7.66 -10.95 -22.82
C GLY A 407 -7.66 -12.30 -22.10
N ALA A 408 -6.64 -12.57 -21.30
CA ALA A 408 -6.56 -13.78 -20.49
C ALA A 408 -7.68 -13.84 -19.44
N LEU A 409 -7.92 -12.75 -18.71
CA LEU A 409 -9.02 -12.67 -17.74
C LEU A 409 -10.39 -12.82 -18.43
N ALA A 410 -10.62 -12.11 -19.54
CA ALA A 410 -11.85 -12.22 -20.31
C ALA A 410 -12.06 -13.64 -20.84
N ALA A 411 -10.99 -14.31 -21.32
CA ALA A 411 -11.06 -15.70 -21.75
C ALA A 411 -11.46 -16.64 -20.61
N VAL A 412 -10.87 -16.50 -19.42
CA VAL A 412 -11.26 -17.28 -18.24
C VAL A 412 -12.74 -17.09 -17.94
N VAL A 413 -13.19 -15.83 -17.83
CA VAL A 413 -14.59 -15.49 -17.49
C VAL A 413 -15.57 -16.01 -18.54
N ILE A 414 -15.30 -15.79 -19.82
CA ILE A 414 -16.19 -16.18 -20.91
C ILE A 414 -16.25 -17.71 -21.03
N LEU A 415 -15.09 -18.40 -21.05
CA LEU A 415 -15.04 -19.85 -21.24
C LEU A 415 -15.65 -20.61 -20.04
N ALA A 416 -15.38 -20.17 -18.82
CA ALA A 416 -15.99 -20.75 -17.63
C ALA A 416 -17.48 -20.38 -17.54
N GLY A 417 -17.88 -19.18 -17.97
CA GLY A 417 -19.28 -18.74 -17.99
C GLY A 417 -20.16 -19.56 -18.91
N PHE A 418 -19.62 -20.02 -20.04
CA PHE A 418 -20.28 -20.96 -20.95
C PHE A 418 -20.12 -22.44 -20.54
N GLY A 419 -19.43 -22.72 -19.42
CA GLY A 419 -19.26 -24.07 -18.90
C GLY A 419 -18.33 -24.99 -19.72
N LEU A 420 -17.53 -24.42 -20.65
CA LEU A 420 -16.66 -25.19 -21.55
C LEU A 420 -15.55 -25.93 -20.78
N PHE A 421 -14.97 -25.28 -19.77
CA PHE A 421 -13.92 -25.83 -18.90
C PHE A 421 -14.13 -25.35 -17.47
N ASP A 422 -13.56 -26.06 -16.49
CA ASP A 422 -13.56 -25.60 -15.11
C ASP A 422 -12.64 -24.37 -14.93
N ILE A 423 -13.01 -23.52 -13.98
CA ILE A 423 -12.30 -22.27 -13.71
C ILE A 423 -10.87 -22.51 -13.22
N ALA A 424 -10.61 -23.60 -12.50
CA ALA A 424 -9.28 -23.91 -12.00
C ALA A 424 -8.32 -24.16 -13.17
N THR A 425 -8.71 -25.01 -14.11
CA THR A 425 -7.94 -25.27 -15.33
C THR A 425 -7.74 -24.00 -16.16
N LEU A 426 -8.80 -23.22 -16.40
CA LEU A 426 -8.71 -22.00 -17.19
C LEU A 426 -7.79 -20.95 -16.54
N SER A 427 -7.90 -20.78 -15.23
CA SER A 427 -7.07 -19.84 -14.47
C SER A 427 -5.61 -20.25 -14.45
N MET A 428 -5.30 -21.54 -14.29
CA MET A 428 -3.94 -22.05 -14.39
C MET A 428 -3.34 -21.85 -15.79
N LEU A 429 -4.10 -22.13 -16.85
CA LEU A 429 -3.66 -21.90 -18.22
C LEU A 429 -3.41 -20.42 -18.49
N ALA A 430 -4.27 -19.54 -17.97
CA ALA A 430 -4.10 -18.10 -18.05
C ALA A 430 -2.82 -17.66 -17.32
N VAL A 431 -2.57 -18.14 -16.09
CA VAL A 431 -1.34 -17.88 -15.32
C VAL A 431 -0.09 -18.33 -16.08
N ALA A 432 -0.10 -19.56 -16.61
CA ALA A 432 1.01 -20.07 -17.41
C ALA A 432 1.25 -19.18 -18.65
N GLY A 433 0.19 -18.79 -19.35
CA GLY A 433 0.26 -17.90 -20.51
C GLY A 433 0.87 -16.53 -20.18
N ILE A 434 0.40 -15.87 -19.12
CA ILE A 434 0.91 -14.54 -18.73
C ILE A 434 2.35 -14.58 -18.21
N LEU A 435 2.79 -15.70 -17.59
CA LEU A 435 4.17 -15.91 -17.17
C LEU A 435 5.09 -16.15 -18.36
N ILE A 436 4.71 -17.02 -19.30
CA ILE A 436 5.45 -17.28 -20.54
C ILE A 436 5.61 -15.99 -21.36
N LEU A 437 4.54 -15.20 -21.44
CA LEU A 437 4.54 -13.90 -22.14
C LEU A 437 5.20 -12.78 -21.32
N ARG A 438 5.71 -13.06 -20.11
CA ARG A 438 6.37 -12.10 -19.21
C ARG A 438 5.51 -10.86 -18.92
N CYS A 439 4.21 -11.05 -18.78
CA CYS A 439 3.30 -9.99 -18.30
C CYS A 439 3.57 -9.65 -16.83
N ILE A 440 3.99 -10.64 -16.03
CA ILE A 440 4.43 -10.54 -14.65
C ILE A 440 5.64 -11.45 -14.43
N ASP A 441 6.57 -11.07 -13.54
CA ASP A 441 7.71 -11.93 -13.19
C ASP A 441 7.34 -12.98 -12.15
N THR A 442 8.13 -14.05 -12.02
CA THR A 442 7.87 -15.14 -11.07
C THR A 442 7.81 -14.63 -9.62
N ASP A 443 8.75 -13.79 -9.21
CA ASP A 443 8.78 -13.22 -7.85
C ASP A 443 7.56 -12.33 -7.58
N GLU A 444 7.09 -11.60 -8.61
CA GLU A 444 5.89 -10.75 -8.53
C GLU A 444 4.61 -11.58 -8.47
N ALA A 445 4.57 -12.71 -9.19
CA ALA A 445 3.44 -13.63 -9.18
C ALA A 445 3.29 -14.31 -7.81
N TRP A 446 4.37 -14.83 -7.23
CA TRP A 446 4.32 -15.43 -5.90
C TRP A 446 4.07 -14.41 -4.80
N GLY A 447 4.70 -13.23 -4.88
CA GLY A 447 4.42 -12.14 -3.95
C GLY A 447 2.94 -11.70 -3.96
N ALA A 448 2.24 -11.81 -5.10
CA ALA A 448 0.80 -11.52 -5.15
C ALA A 448 -0.07 -12.55 -4.41
N VAL A 449 0.44 -13.76 -4.18
CA VAL A 449 -0.23 -14.81 -3.39
C VAL A 449 0.03 -14.61 -1.89
N ASP A 450 1.23 -14.15 -1.52
CA ASP A 450 1.64 -13.94 -0.13
C ASP A 450 0.97 -12.71 0.54
N GLY A 451 0.48 -11.75 -0.26
CA GLY A 451 -0.28 -10.59 0.20
C GLY A 451 0.48 -9.27 0.10
#